data_AF-A0A0P0URY2-F1
#
_entry.id   AF-A0A0P0URY2-F1
#
_cell.length_a   1.000
_cell.length_b   1.000
_cell.length_c   1.000
_cell.angle_alpha   90.00
_cell.angle_beta   90.00
_cell.angle_gamma   90.00
#
_symmetry.space_group_name_H-M   'P 1'
#
loop_
_entity.id
_entity.type
_entity.pdbx_description
1 polymer ?
#
loop_
_entity_poly.entity_id
_entity_poly.type
_entity_poly.pdbx_seq_one_letter_code
_entity_poly.pdbx_strand_id
1 'polypeptide(L)'
;MKEQFEVIEIHTETMKLKVNRSSGCHSCSANSGCGTGILAKHFDHYSVFNKPLQAGVTVGDLVTLEISSQELFYRAFQLYMVPLLALFAGSILGGSLYPNQEIAQIAFAFGGFFSVLLLTKYFVK
;
A
#
# COMPACT_ATOMS: atom_id res chain seq x y z
N MET A 1 -10.49 0.47 9.53
CA MET A 1 -10.23 1.88 9.93
C MET A 1 -11.39 2.72 9.42
N LYS A 2 -11.97 3.60 10.26
CA LYS A 2 -13.15 4.41 9.88
C LYS A 2 -12.67 5.80 9.46
N GLU A 3 -12.89 6.16 8.20
CA GLU A 3 -12.58 7.50 7.69
C GLU A 3 -13.86 8.19 7.22
N GLN A 4 -13.91 9.52 7.32
CA GLN A 4 -15.05 10.34 6.89
C GLN A 4 -14.80 10.85 5.47
N PHE A 5 -15.82 10.71 4.62
CA PHE A 5 -15.78 11.08 3.21
C PHE A 5 -16.96 12.00 2.92
N GLU A 6 -16.74 13.04 2.13
CA GLU A 6 -17.81 13.96 1.69
C GLU A 6 -18.31 13.54 0.30
N VAL A 7 -19.62 13.43 0.13
CA VAL A 7 -20.24 13.09 -1.16
C VAL A 7 -20.31 14.35 -2.03
N ILE A 8 -19.48 14.41 -3.07
CA ILE A 8 -19.40 15.57 -3.96
C ILE A 8 -20.30 15.46 -5.19
N GLU A 9 -20.61 14.24 -5.62
CA GLU A 9 -21.42 14.02 -6.82
C GLU A 9 -22.08 12.63 -6.78
N ILE A 10 -23.32 12.55 -7.25
CA ILE A 10 -24.05 11.29 -7.41
C ILE A 10 -24.37 11.12 -8.88
N HIS A 11 -23.84 10.07 -9.50
CA HIS A 11 -24.31 9.56 -10.78
C HIS A 11 -25.16 8.31 -10.53
N THR A 12 -26.05 7.99 -11.48
CA THR A 12 -27.19 7.07 -11.39
C THR A 12 -26.96 5.78 -10.60
N GLU A 13 -25.74 5.22 -10.59
CA GLU A 13 -25.37 4.04 -9.77
C GLU A 13 -24.08 4.22 -8.93
N THR A 14 -23.42 5.38 -8.99
CA THR A 14 -22.10 5.61 -8.37
C THR A 14 -22.03 6.96 -7.67
N MET A 15 -21.58 6.96 -6.42
CA MET A 15 -21.23 8.18 -5.68
C MET A 15 -19.73 8.49 -5.80
N LYS A 16 -19.40 9.74 -6.10
CA LYS A 16 -18.05 10.29 -5.99
C LYS A 16 -17.85 10.82 -4.59
N LEU A 17 -16.84 10.28 -3.93
CA LEU A 17 -16.46 10.65 -2.58
C LEU A 17 -15.14 11.42 -2.60
N LYS A 18 -15.12 12.56 -1.93
CA LYS A 18 -13.92 13.36 -1.71
C LYS A 18 -13.30 12.97 -0.37
N VAL A 19 -12.03 12.55 -0.40
CA VAL A 19 -11.22 12.37 0.81
C VAL A 19 -10.37 13.60 1.02
N ASN A 20 -10.54 14.23 2.18
CA ASN A 20 -9.59 15.22 2.66
C ASN A 20 -8.45 14.49 3.42
N ARG A 21 -7.33 14.25 2.75
CA ARG A 21 -6.15 13.56 3.34
C ARG A 21 -5.32 14.45 4.27
N SER A 22 -5.78 15.64 4.66
CA SER A 22 -4.97 16.59 5.44
C SER A 22 -4.82 16.24 6.92
N SER A 23 -5.67 15.36 7.48
CA SER A 23 -5.73 15.12 8.93
C SER A 23 -4.56 14.29 9.49
N GLY A 24 -3.92 13.44 8.68
CA GLY A 24 -2.84 12.56 9.15
C GLY A 24 -1.47 13.22 9.33
N CYS A 25 -1.14 14.23 8.51
CA CYS A 25 0.18 14.88 8.53
C CYS A 25 0.21 16.14 9.43
N HIS A 26 -0.94 16.76 9.70
CA HIS A 26 -1.02 17.98 10.49
C HIS A 26 -0.64 17.79 11.97
N SER A 27 -0.81 16.58 12.52
CA SER A 27 -0.45 16.22 13.90
C SER A 27 0.92 15.55 14.04
N CYS A 28 1.64 15.33 12.93
CA CYS A 28 2.94 14.68 12.95
C CYS A 28 4.04 15.68 13.34
N SER A 29 4.73 15.44 14.46
CA SER A 29 5.85 16.26 14.95
C SER A 29 6.97 16.50 13.91
N ALA A 30 7.09 15.64 12.90
CA ALA A 30 8.08 15.72 11.82
C ALA A 30 7.63 16.51 10.57
N ASN A 31 6.52 17.25 10.62
CA ASN A 31 5.96 17.98 9.47
C ASN A 31 6.91 19.05 8.89
N SER A 32 7.93 19.48 9.65
CA SER A 32 8.97 20.41 9.18
C SER A 32 10.15 19.74 8.47
N GLY A 33 10.29 18.41 8.55
CA GLY A 33 11.43 17.66 7.98
C GLY A 33 11.06 16.59 6.94
N CYS A 34 9.79 16.24 6.81
CA CYS A 34 9.33 15.29 5.81
C CYS A 34 9.05 16.05 4.50
N GLY A 35 9.94 15.95 3.50
CA GLY A 35 9.80 16.65 2.22
C GLY A 35 8.44 16.47 1.53
N THR A 36 7.71 15.39 1.82
CA THR A 36 6.34 15.16 1.34
C THR A 36 5.30 16.11 1.95
N GLY A 37 5.50 16.62 3.18
CA GLY A 37 4.60 17.58 3.84
C GLY A 37 4.70 19.00 3.26
N ILE A 38 5.88 19.39 2.77
CA ILE A 38 6.11 20.68 2.11
C ILE A 38 5.48 20.69 0.70
N LEU A 39 5.61 19.60 -0.05
CA LEU A 39 4.96 19.47 -1.36
C LEU A 39 3.43 19.32 -1.23
N ALA A 40 2.93 18.62 -0.21
CA ALA A 40 1.51 18.47 0.05
C ALA A 40 0.79 19.78 0.41
N LYS A 41 1.52 20.82 0.86
CA LYS A 41 0.96 22.16 1.07
C LYS A 41 0.65 22.92 -0.22
N HIS A 42 1.31 22.56 -1.32
CA HIS A 42 1.16 23.24 -2.61
C HIS A 42 0.22 22.50 -3.56
N PHE A 43 0.07 21.19 -3.40
CA PHE A 43 -0.87 20.37 -4.15
C PHE A 43 -2.07 20.02 -3.28
N ASP A 44 -3.24 20.57 -3.61
CA ASP A 44 -4.53 20.18 -3.03
C ASP A 44 -4.88 18.74 -3.48
N HIS A 45 -4.23 17.75 -2.85
CA HIS A 45 -4.42 16.34 -3.15
C HIS A 45 -5.69 15.84 -2.46
N TYR A 46 -6.85 16.27 -2.95
CA TYR A 46 -8.07 15.52 -2.74
C TYR A 46 -8.03 14.29 -3.65
N SER A 47 -8.19 13.11 -3.06
CA SER A 47 -8.34 11.89 -3.85
C SER A 47 -9.84 11.63 -3.98
N VAL A 48 -10.30 11.51 -5.22
CA VAL A 48 -11.69 11.18 -5.53
C VAL A 48 -11.78 9.67 -5.77
N PHE A 49 -12.72 9.02 -5.11
CA PHE A 49 -12.99 7.60 -5.30
C PHE A 49 -14.45 7.40 -5.70
N ASN A 50 -14.68 6.50 -6.66
CA ASN A 50 -16.03 6.09 -7.05
C ASN A 50 -16.43 4.86 -6.26
N LYS A 51 -17.62 4.88 -5.65
CA LYS A 51 -18.19 3.72 -4.94
C LYS A 51 -19.67 3.54 -5.36
N PRO A 52 -20.21 2.31 -5.40
CA PRO A 52 -21.64 2.10 -5.66
C PRO A 52 -22.51 2.89 -4.69
N LEU A 53 -23.59 3.47 -5.22
CA LEU A 53 -24.53 4.31 -4.48
C LEU A 53 -25.13 3.55 -3.28
N GLN A 54 -25.01 4.12 -2.08
CA GLN A 54 -25.74 3.63 -0.91
C GLN A 54 -27.13 4.28 -0.85
N ALA A 55 -28.15 3.49 -0.52
CA ALA A 55 -29.52 3.98 -0.44
C ALA A 55 -29.67 5.05 0.66
N GLY A 56 -30.21 6.21 0.29
CA GLY A 56 -30.53 7.30 1.23
C GLY A 56 -29.44 8.36 1.44
N VAL A 57 -28.39 8.39 0.61
CA VAL A 57 -27.31 9.38 0.69
C VAL A 57 -27.57 10.56 -0.26
N THR A 58 -27.41 11.79 0.22
CA THR A 58 -27.54 13.02 -0.56
C THR A 58 -26.19 13.71 -0.78
N VAL A 59 -26.09 14.56 -1.81
CA VAL A 59 -24.88 15.33 -2.08
C VAL A 59 -24.64 16.29 -0.92
N GLY A 60 -23.41 16.28 -0.36
CA GLY A 60 -23.05 17.02 0.86
C GLY A 60 -23.06 16.19 2.15
N ASP A 61 -23.54 14.94 2.12
CA ASP A 61 -23.50 14.08 3.30
C ASP A 61 -22.07 13.57 3.60
N LEU A 62 -21.77 13.47 4.90
CA LEU A 62 -20.55 12.87 5.43
C LEU A 62 -20.77 11.37 5.64
N VAL A 63 -20.21 10.56 4.75
CA VAL A 63 -20.28 9.09 4.84
C VAL A 63 -19.04 8.55 5.53
N THR A 64 -19.21 7.79 6.60
CA THR A 64 -18.10 7.06 7.23
C THR A 64 -17.91 5.74 6.52
N LEU A 65 -16.81 5.58 5.79
CA LEU A 65 -16.47 4.28 5.20
C LEU A 65 -15.50 3.54 6.13
N GLU A 66 -15.85 2.28 6.38
CA GLU A 66 -14.93 1.34 6.99
C GLU A 66 -14.10 0.71 5.87
N ILE A 67 -12.86 1.16 5.75
CA ILE A 67 -11.88 0.46 4.91
C ILE A 67 -11.48 -0.77 5.72
N SER A 68 -11.77 -1.96 5.16
CA SER A 68 -11.25 -3.22 5.68
C SER A 68 -9.72 -3.19 5.58
N SER A 69 -9.08 -2.86 6.69
CA SER A 69 -7.62 -2.70 6.80
C SER A 69 -6.86 -4.02 6.66
N GLN A 70 -7.57 -5.16 6.63
CA GLN A 70 -6.98 -6.49 6.56
C GLN A 70 -6.32 -6.76 5.21
N GLU A 71 -6.92 -6.32 4.10
CA GLU A 71 -6.33 -6.52 2.78
C GLU A 71 -5.07 -5.68 2.57
N LEU A 72 -5.08 -4.43 3.04
CA LEU A 72 -3.91 -3.56 2.98
C LEU A 72 -2.75 -4.12 3.82
N PHE A 73 -3.06 -4.62 5.01
CA PHE A 73 -2.07 -5.23 5.89
C PHE A 73 -1.51 -6.52 5.28
N TYR A 74 -2.38 -7.39 4.75
CA TYR A 74 -1.95 -8.65 4.14
C TYR A 74 -1.08 -8.42 2.91
N ARG A 75 -1.44 -7.44 2.06
CA ARG A 75 -0.65 -7.04 0.89
C ARG A 75 0.73 -6.51 1.30
N ALA A 76 0.80 -5.64 2.29
CA ALA A 76 2.07 -5.13 2.82
C ALA A 76 2.91 -6.27 3.40
N PHE A 77 2.30 -7.12 4.24
CA PHE A 77 2.94 -8.28 4.83
C PHE A 77 3.55 -9.20 3.77
N GLN A 78 2.82 -9.49 2.70
CA GLN A 78 3.29 -10.33 1.61
C GLN A 78 4.51 -9.71 0.89
N LEU A 79 4.51 -8.40 0.67
CA LEU A 79 5.60 -7.69 0.02
C LEU A 79 6.90 -7.70 0.84
N TYR A 80 6.81 -7.78 2.17
CA TYR A 80 7.99 -7.85 3.04
C TYR A 80 8.41 -9.28 3.36
N MET A 81 7.45 -10.13 3.76
CA MET A 81 7.77 -11.47 4.25
C MET A 81 8.16 -12.43 3.14
N VAL A 82 7.48 -12.38 1.99
CA VAL A 82 7.72 -13.35 0.91
C VAL A 82 9.13 -13.22 0.32
N PRO A 83 9.63 -12.02 -0.03
CA PRO A 83 11.02 -11.88 -0.50
C PRO A 83 12.04 -12.27 0.56
N LEU A 84 11.79 -11.93 1.83
CA LEU A 84 12.69 -12.25 2.94
C LEU A 84 12.82 -13.77 3.13
N LEU A 85 11.70 -14.51 3.07
CA LEU A 85 11.71 -15.97 3.10
C LEU A 85 12.43 -16.56 1.88
N ALA A 86 12.25 -15.97 0.71
CA ALA A 86 12.93 -16.40 -0.51
C ALA A 86 14.46 -16.22 -0.43
N LEU A 87 14.95 -15.18 0.25
CA LEU A 87 16.38 -14.97 0.49
C LEU A 87 16.98 -16.15 1.28
N PHE A 88 16.34 -16.52 2.39
CA PHE A 88 16.81 -17.64 3.23
C PHE A 88 16.69 -18.98 2.51
N ALA A 89 15.56 -19.22 1.83
CA ALA A 89 15.37 -20.43 1.04
C ALA A 89 16.41 -20.54 -0.09
N GLY A 90 16.72 -19.44 -0.79
CA GLY A 90 17.75 -19.38 -1.81
C GLY A 90 19.14 -19.70 -1.27
N SER A 91 19.49 -19.17 -0.10
CA SER A 91 20.77 -19.47 0.57
C SER A 91 20.88 -20.96 0.92
N ILE A 92 19.84 -21.55 1.52
CA ILE A 92 19.80 -22.98 1.88
C ILE A 92 19.92 -23.86 0.65
N LEU A 93 19.20 -23.53 -0.43
CA LEU A 93 19.28 -24.25 -1.70
C LEU A 93 20.68 -24.14 -2.32
N GLY A 94 21.27 -22.95 -2.33
CA GLY A 94 22.63 -22.74 -2.81
C GLY A 94 23.66 -23.55 -2.00
N GLY A 95 23.48 -23.64 -0.67
CA GLY A 95 24.33 -24.44 0.21
C GLY A 95 24.17 -25.94 0.01
N SER A 96 22.95 -26.41 -0.28
CA SER A 96 22.68 -27.81 -0.56
C SER A 96 23.21 -28.26 -1.94
N LEU A 97 23.15 -27.41 -2.96
CA LEU A 97 23.65 -27.72 -4.30
C LEU A 97 25.16 -27.53 -4.43
N TYR A 98 25.71 -26.49 -3.78
CA TYR A 98 27.11 -26.10 -3.87
C TYR A 98 27.72 -25.84 -2.47
N PRO A 99 27.91 -26.90 -1.65
CA PRO A 99 28.32 -26.76 -0.26
C PRO A 99 29.69 -26.12 -0.05
N ASN A 100 30.61 -26.25 -1.02
CA ASN A 100 31.97 -25.70 -0.94
C ASN A 100 32.15 -24.35 -1.65
N GLN A 101 31.08 -23.75 -2.18
CA GLN A 101 31.15 -22.48 -2.90
C GLN A 101 30.26 -21.42 -2.25
N GLU A 102 30.84 -20.61 -1.39
CA GLU A 102 30.13 -19.50 -0.71
C GLU A 102 29.53 -18.50 -1.71
N ILE A 103 30.23 -18.26 -2.82
CA ILE A 103 29.76 -17.37 -3.91
C ILE A 103 28.44 -17.90 -4.51
N ALA A 104 28.31 -19.21 -4.68
CA ALA A 104 27.08 -19.80 -5.18
C ALA A 104 25.94 -19.60 -4.17
N GLN A 105 26.18 -19.83 -2.88
CA GLN A 105 25.18 -19.61 -1.83
C GLN A 105 24.66 -18.17 -1.82
N ILE A 106 25.56 -17.20 -1.91
CA ILE A 106 25.23 -15.76 -1.97
C ILE A 106 24.45 -15.45 -3.26
N ALA A 107 24.90 -15.95 -4.41
CA ALA A 107 24.24 -15.71 -5.69
C ALA A 107 22.80 -16.27 -5.71
N PHE A 108 22.58 -17.47 -5.18
CA PHE A 108 21.26 -18.07 -5.07
C PHE A 108 20.34 -17.32 -4.09
N ALA A 109 20.88 -16.83 -2.96
CA ALA A 109 20.12 -16.01 -2.02
C ALA A 109 19.61 -14.72 -2.69
N PHE A 110 20.51 -13.92 -3.26
CA PHE A 110 20.13 -12.66 -3.93
C PHE A 110 19.28 -12.91 -5.18
N GLY A 111 19.57 -13.94 -5.96
CA GLY A 111 18.76 -14.34 -7.12
C GLY A 111 17.33 -14.72 -6.72
N GLY A 112 17.16 -15.49 -5.64
CA GLY A 112 15.86 -15.83 -5.06
C GLY A 112 15.10 -14.60 -4.56
N PHE A 113 15.79 -13.71 -3.84
CA PHE A 113 15.19 -12.47 -3.34
C PHE A 113 14.69 -11.58 -4.49
N PHE A 114 15.53 -11.28 -5.48
CA PHE A 114 15.16 -10.38 -6.58
C PHE A 114 14.08 -10.97 -7.48
N SER A 115 14.15 -12.26 -7.80
CA SER A 115 13.13 -12.93 -8.61
C SER A 115 11.76 -12.87 -7.93
N VAL A 116 11.69 -13.22 -6.65
CA VAL A 116 10.44 -13.22 -5.88
C VAL A 116 9.92 -11.79 -5.61
N LEU A 117 10.81 -10.82 -5.40
CA LEU A 117 10.43 -9.41 -5.26
C LEU A 117 9.83 -8.86 -6.56
N LEU A 118 10.42 -9.18 -7.71
CA LEU A 118 9.86 -8.80 -9.02
C LEU A 118 8.51 -9.46 -9.27
N LEU A 119 8.36 -10.75 -8.91
CA LEU A 119 7.14 -11.51 -9.11
C LEU A 119 6.00 -10.99 -8.23
N THR A 120 6.29 -10.71 -6.95
CA THR A 120 5.31 -10.08 -6.03
C THR A 120 4.94 -8.67 -6.49
N LYS A 121 5.89 -7.84 -6.93
CA LYS A 121 5.59 -6.53 -7.52
C LYS A 121 4.71 -6.61 -8.77
N TYR A 122 4.87 -7.65 -9.59
CA TYR A 122 4.07 -7.84 -10.79
C TYR A 122 2.64 -8.29 -10.48
N PHE A 123 2.46 -9.20 -9.53
CA PHE A 123 1.15 -9.73 -9.14
C PHE A 123 0.34 -8.79 -8.23
N VAL A 124 1.02 -7.98 -7.41
CA VAL A 124 0.38 -7.06 -6.44
C VAL A 124 0.20 -5.67 -7.05
N LYS A 125 -0.34 -5.61 -8.27
CA LYS A 125 -0.90 -4.38 -8.84
C LYS A 125 -2.35 -4.16 -8.40
#